data_AF-A0AAU7JZZ3-F1
#
_entry.id   AF-A0AAU7JZZ3-F1
#
_cell.length_a   1.000
_cell.length_b   1.000
_cell.length_c   1.000
_cell.angle_alpha   90.00
_cell.angle_beta   90.00
_cell.angle_gamma   90.00
#
_symmetry.space_group_name_H-M   'P 1'
#
loop_
_entity.id
_entity.type
_entity.pdbx_description
1 polymer ?
#
loop_
_entity_poly.entity_id
_entity_poly.type
_entity_poly.pdbx_seq_one_letter_code
_entity_poly.pdbx_strand_id
1 'polypeptide(L)'
;MADAQILWDYHQMHHEPRNTDIAIGLGSHDIGVAEHTADLYHQGRFPLIVFTGSNAPTTLEVFPRGEAIHYAERAEALGVPDTAIVLEQRARNTGENFTLTRDLLDREGIRPRSATVISRPYQQRRAYATCKKLWPELDVICSSRLQSLTDYIASIGDHDKVLNMLVGDTQRIWVYADKGFAIPMSLTPGAKAAYDRLVAAGYTRRLV
;
A
#
# COMPACT_ATOMS: atom_id res chain seq x y z
N MET A 1 -3.21 18.45 13.43
CA MET A 1 -2.28 17.33 13.69
C MET A 1 -2.90 16.21 14.50
N ALA A 2 -3.52 16.45 15.68
CA ALA A 2 -4.11 15.35 16.48
C ALA A 2 -5.10 14.46 15.71
N ASP A 3 -6.02 15.05 14.94
CA ASP A 3 -6.98 14.29 14.13
C ASP A 3 -6.29 13.47 13.02
N ALA A 4 -5.25 14.03 12.40
CA ALA A 4 -4.47 13.31 11.40
C ALA A 4 -3.71 12.13 12.03
N GLN A 5 -3.19 12.29 13.25
CA GLN A 5 -2.56 11.19 13.99
C GLN A 5 -3.55 10.06 14.28
N ILE A 6 -4.78 10.38 14.71
CA ILE A 6 -5.83 9.38 14.93
C ILE A 6 -6.10 8.57 13.65
N LEU A 7 -6.20 9.23 12.50
CA LEU A 7 -6.40 8.54 11.22
C LEU A 7 -5.17 7.72 10.82
N TRP A 8 -3.97 8.25 11.01
CA TRP A 8 -2.72 7.55 10.73
C TRP A 8 -2.63 6.24 11.52
N ASP A 9 -2.85 6.29 12.82
CA ASP A 9 -2.80 5.12 13.70
C ASP A 9 -3.90 4.11 13.36
N TYR A 10 -5.10 4.60 13.01
CA TYR A 10 -6.19 3.72 12.59
C TYR A 10 -5.85 2.87 11.36
N HIS A 11 -5.11 3.43 10.39
CA HIS A 11 -4.76 2.73 9.15
C HIS A 11 -3.68 1.67 9.32
N GLN A 12 -2.86 1.77 10.37
CA GLN A 12 -1.83 0.79 10.69
C GLN A 12 -2.50 -0.50 11.17
N MET A 13 -2.20 -1.63 10.51
CA MET A 13 -2.83 -2.91 10.86
C MET A 13 -2.15 -3.61 12.03
N HIS A 14 -0.88 -3.29 12.29
CA HIS A 14 -0.04 -3.93 13.32
C HIS A 14 -0.05 -5.47 13.22
N HIS A 15 -0.07 -6.00 12.00
CA HIS A 15 0.05 -7.45 11.81
C HIS A 15 1.45 -7.91 12.25
N GLU A 16 1.49 -9.00 13.03
CA GLU A 16 2.74 -9.58 13.50
C GLU A 16 3.63 -10.04 12.33
N PRO A 17 4.90 -9.63 12.29
CA PRO A 17 5.83 -10.07 11.25
C PRO A 17 6.02 -11.59 11.27
N ARG A 18 5.90 -12.20 10.08
CA ARG A 18 6.19 -13.63 9.86
C ARG A 18 6.66 -13.86 8.44
N ASN A 19 7.20 -15.04 8.21
CA ASN A 19 7.59 -15.43 6.85
C ASN A 19 6.35 -15.73 6.00
N THR A 20 6.44 -15.41 4.72
CA THR A 20 5.39 -15.60 3.72
C THR A 20 6.00 -16.12 2.42
N ASP A 21 5.16 -16.65 1.52
CA ASP A 21 5.65 -17.22 0.25
C ASP A 21 6.14 -16.13 -0.71
N ILE A 22 5.52 -14.93 -0.67
CA ILE A 22 5.88 -13.78 -1.49
C ILE A 22 5.72 -12.45 -0.74
N ALA A 23 6.35 -11.39 -1.25
CA ALA A 23 5.93 -10.01 -0.99
C ALA A 23 5.18 -9.44 -2.19
N ILE A 24 4.23 -8.54 -1.92
CA ILE A 24 3.56 -7.72 -2.94
C ILE A 24 3.77 -6.25 -2.56
N GLY A 25 4.69 -5.58 -3.24
CA GLY A 25 4.94 -4.14 -3.10
C GLY A 25 3.97 -3.34 -3.96
N LEU A 26 3.02 -2.66 -3.30
CA LEU A 26 1.98 -1.89 -3.99
C LEU A 26 2.53 -0.55 -4.49
N GLY A 27 2.41 -0.34 -5.80
CA GLY A 27 2.74 0.88 -6.48
C GLY A 27 2.04 2.10 -5.87
N SER A 28 2.83 3.16 -5.72
CA SER A 28 2.41 4.45 -5.20
C SER A 28 3.48 5.50 -5.51
N HIS A 29 3.36 6.71 -4.95
CA HIS A 29 4.41 7.76 -5.04
C HIS A 29 5.53 7.59 -4.00
N ASP A 30 5.45 6.61 -3.11
CA ASP A 30 6.34 6.44 -1.97
C ASP A 30 7.38 5.34 -2.24
N ILE A 31 8.60 5.75 -2.56
CA ILE A 31 9.72 4.82 -2.78
C ILE A 31 10.04 3.98 -1.53
N GLY A 32 9.61 4.41 -0.34
CA GLY A 32 9.79 3.69 0.91
C GLY A 32 9.13 2.30 0.91
N VAL A 33 8.18 2.03 0.00
CA VAL A 33 7.64 0.68 -0.23
C VAL A 33 8.75 -0.25 -0.72
N ALA A 34 9.56 0.16 -1.70
CA ALA A 34 10.66 -0.64 -2.24
C ALA A 34 11.78 -0.84 -1.20
N GLU A 35 12.13 0.21 -0.48
CA GLU A 35 13.17 0.17 0.57
C GLU A 35 12.79 -0.81 1.69
N HIS A 36 11.56 -0.70 2.21
CA HIS A 36 11.06 -1.61 3.23
C HIS A 36 10.93 -3.05 2.72
N THR A 37 10.62 -3.22 1.43
CA THR A 37 10.59 -4.55 0.80
C THR A 37 11.97 -5.18 0.77
N ALA A 38 13.00 -4.42 0.40
CA ALA A 38 14.38 -4.89 0.41
C ALA A 38 14.86 -5.23 1.84
N ASP A 39 14.52 -4.41 2.83
CA ASP A 39 14.87 -4.67 4.24
C ASP A 39 14.27 -5.99 4.74
N LEU A 40 13.00 -6.27 4.42
CA LEU A 40 12.35 -7.53 4.79
C LEU A 40 12.88 -8.73 3.99
N TYR A 41 13.27 -8.53 2.73
CA TYR A 41 13.91 -9.57 1.93
C TYR A 41 15.25 -10.02 2.57
N HIS A 42 16.10 -9.07 2.95
CA HIS A 42 17.38 -9.36 3.60
C HIS A 42 17.24 -10.02 4.97
N GLN A 43 16.10 -9.85 5.63
CA GLN A 43 15.73 -10.60 6.84
C GLN A 43 15.20 -12.02 6.57
N GLY A 44 15.14 -12.45 5.30
CA GLY A 44 14.65 -13.77 4.90
C GLY A 44 13.14 -13.94 5.07
N ARG A 45 12.35 -12.86 5.00
CA ARG A 45 10.89 -12.91 5.24
C ARG A 45 10.10 -13.53 4.10
N PHE A 46 10.61 -13.44 2.87
CA PHE A 46 10.01 -14.03 1.68
C PHE A 46 11.11 -14.22 0.62
N PRO A 47 11.02 -15.27 -0.21
CA PRO A 47 12.01 -15.53 -1.26
C PRO A 47 11.75 -14.77 -2.57
N LEU A 48 10.51 -14.30 -2.80
CA LEU A 48 10.07 -13.71 -4.06
C LEU A 48 9.29 -12.41 -3.80
N ILE A 49 9.54 -11.39 -4.61
CA ILE A 49 8.92 -10.08 -4.55
C ILE A 49 8.15 -9.84 -5.85
N VAL A 50 6.90 -9.41 -5.74
CA VAL A 50 6.17 -8.82 -6.85
C VAL A 50 6.04 -7.32 -6.62
N PHE A 51 6.61 -6.50 -7.50
CA PHE A 51 6.28 -5.08 -7.57
C PHE A 51 5.18 -4.87 -8.60
N THR A 52 4.11 -4.20 -8.20
CA THR A 52 2.93 -3.96 -9.04
C THR A 52 2.58 -2.48 -9.10
N GLY A 53 2.39 -1.95 -10.30
CA GLY A 53 2.05 -0.55 -10.50
C GLY A 53 2.58 0.01 -11.82
N SER A 54 1.72 0.71 -12.52
CA SER A 54 2.01 1.49 -13.72
C SER A 54 2.20 2.97 -13.37
N ASN A 55 2.38 3.80 -14.39
CA ASN A 55 2.30 5.25 -14.20
C ASN A 55 0.87 5.69 -13.94
N ALA A 56 0.66 6.35 -12.80
CA ALA A 56 -0.52 7.16 -12.55
C ALA A 56 -0.20 8.65 -12.80
N PRO A 57 -1.19 9.50 -13.07
CA PRO A 57 -0.98 10.95 -13.16
C PRO A 57 -0.24 11.54 -11.95
N THR A 58 -0.37 10.90 -10.78
CA THR A 58 0.27 11.32 -9.53
C THR A 58 1.72 10.88 -9.37
N THR A 59 2.22 9.99 -10.23
CA THR A 59 3.56 9.39 -10.12
C THR A 59 4.46 9.59 -11.33
N LEU A 60 3.92 10.09 -12.45
CA LEU A 60 4.69 10.37 -13.68
C LEU A 60 5.96 11.20 -13.46
N GLU A 61 5.91 12.23 -12.61
CA GLU A 61 7.08 13.08 -12.34
C GLU A 61 8.17 12.36 -11.54
N VAL A 62 7.77 11.44 -10.66
CA VAL A 62 8.68 10.75 -9.73
C VAL A 62 9.19 9.44 -10.33
N PHE A 63 8.32 8.72 -11.06
CA PHE A 63 8.57 7.39 -11.60
C PHE A 63 8.20 7.34 -13.09
N PRO A 64 8.89 8.05 -13.99
CA PRO A 64 8.46 8.23 -15.39
C PRO A 64 8.30 6.94 -16.22
N ARG A 65 8.86 5.82 -15.76
CA ARG A 65 8.80 4.51 -16.43
C ARG A 65 7.79 3.54 -15.82
N GLY A 66 7.16 3.88 -14.70
CA GLY A 66 6.28 2.99 -13.95
C GLY A 66 6.74 2.84 -12.51
N GLU A 67 5.77 2.78 -11.59
CA GLU A 67 6.00 2.55 -10.17
C GLU A 67 6.75 1.23 -9.93
N ALA A 68 6.30 0.13 -10.56
CA ALA A 68 6.91 -1.19 -10.38
C ALA A 68 8.38 -1.25 -10.84
N ILE A 69 8.72 -0.60 -11.96
CA ILE A 69 10.09 -0.55 -12.49
C ILE A 69 11.01 0.18 -11.50
N HIS A 70 10.63 1.37 -11.05
CA HIS A 70 11.47 2.14 -10.12
C HIS A 70 11.61 1.45 -8.77
N TYR A 71 10.59 0.72 -8.34
CA TYR A 71 10.68 -0.07 -7.12
C TYR A 71 11.67 -1.23 -7.26
N ALA A 72 11.66 -1.94 -8.39
CA ALA A 72 12.65 -2.99 -8.66
C ALA A 72 14.07 -2.43 -8.71
N GLU A 73 14.30 -1.34 -9.47
CA GLU A 73 15.63 -0.71 -9.54
C GLU A 73 16.12 -0.24 -8.17
N ARG A 74 15.21 0.26 -7.31
CA ARG A 74 15.56 0.63 -5.94
C ARG A 74 15.92 -0.59 -5.10
N ALA A 75 15.16 -1.68 -5.19
CA ALA A 75 15.43 -2.92 -4.46
C ALA A 75 16.74 -3.56 -4.93
N GLU A 76 17.02 -3.57 -6.23
CA GLU A 76 18.28 -4.04 -6.83
C GLU A 76 19.47 -3.20 -6.36
N ALA A 77 19.34 -1.88 -6.35
CA ALA A 77 20.37 -0.98 -5.80
C ALA A 77 20.62 -1.20 -4.30
N LEU A 78 19.67 -1.80 -3.57
CA LEU A 78 19.79 -2.21 -2.18
C LEU A 78 20.24 -3.68 -2.02
N GLY A 79 20.62 -4.35 -3.12
CA GLY A 79 21.21 -5.69 -3.10
C GLY A 79 20.22 -6.85 -3.19
N VAL A 80 18.95 -6.60 -3.52
CA VAL A 80 18.01 -7.67 -3.87
C VAL A 80 18.35 -8.18 -5.29
N PRO A 81 18.55 -9.49 -5.50
CA PRO A 81 18.83 -10.00 -6.84
C PRO A 81 17.59 -9.88 -7.74
N ASP A 82 17.81 -9.55 -9.01
CA ASP A 82 16.75 -9.46 -10.03
C ASP A 82 15.96 -10.77 -10.17
N THR A 83 16.60 -11.92 -9.97
CA THR A 83 15.97 -13.25 -9.96
C THR A 83 14.93 -13.43 -8.85
N ALA A 84 14.92 -12.57 -7.82
CA ALA A 84 13.93 -12.58 -6.75
C ALA A 84 12.78 -11.57 -7.00
N ILE A 85 12.77 -10.85 -8.12
CA ILE A 85 11.80 -9.80 -8.41
C ILE A 85 11.00 -10.14 -9.67
N VAL A 86 9.68 -9.99 -9.57
CA VAL A 86 8.72 -10.10 -10.68
C VAL A 86 7.97 -8.78 -10.80
N LEU A 87 7.75 -8.33 -12.04
CA LEU A 87 7.17 -7.00 -12.33
C LEU A 87 5.78 -7.09 -12.95
N GLU A 88 4.79 -6.50 -12.28
CA GLU A 88 3.47 -6.20 -12.83
C GLU A 88 3.38 -4.70 -13.13
N GLN A 89 3.33 -4.32 -14.41
CA GLN A 89 3.51 -2.90 -14.82
C GLN A 89 2.23 -2.22 -15.29
N ARG A 90 1.06 -2.83 -15.12
CA ARG A 90 -0.20 -2.34 -15.70
C ARG A 90 -1.18 -1.80 -14.67
N ALA A 91 -1.07 -2.17 -13.39
CA ALA A 91 -2.02 -1.72 -12.39
C ALA A 91 -2.04 -0.20 -12.18
N ARG A 92 -3.22 0.37 -12.01
CA ARG A 92 -3.46 1.82 -11.79
C ARG A 92 -4.19 2.11 -10.48
N ASN A 93 -4.63 1.08 -9.78
CA ASN A 93 -5.32 1.18 -8.51
C ASN A 93 -5.08 -0.09 -7.67
N THR A 94 -5.44 -0.02 -6.39
CA THR A 94 -5.20 -1.12 -5.45
C THR A 94 -5.93 -2.42 -5.82
N GLY A 95 -7.09 -2.35 -6.47
CA GLY A 95 -7.79 -3.55 -6.92
C GLY A 95 -7.02 -4.24 -8.05
N GLU A 96 -6.61 -3.45 -9.04
CA GLU A 96 -5.78 -3.92 -10.14
C GLU A 96 -4.43 -4.46 -9.68
N ASN A 97 -3.81 -3.87 -8.66
CA ASN A 97 -2.57 -4.39 -8.08
C ASN A 97 -2.72 -5.87 -7.71
N PHE A 98 -3.83 -6.25 -7.08
CA PHE A 98 -4.05 -7.65 -6.68
C PHE A 98 -4.51 -8.53 -7.84
N THR A 99 -5.45 -8.09 -8.67
CA THR A 99 -5.95 -8.94 -9.77
C THR A 99 -4.87 -9.20 -10.81
N LEU A 100 -4.08 -8.18 -11.17
CA LEU A 100 -3.02 -8.32 -12.18
C LEU A 100 -1.81 -9.05 -11.62
N THR A 101 -1.49 -8.88 -10.33
CA THR A 101 -0.46 -9.70 -9.67
C THR A 101 -0.86 -11.17 -9.67
N ARG A 102 -2.11 -11.49 -9.32
CA ARG A 102 -2.60 -12.87 -9.34
C ARG A 102 -2.52 -13.46 -10.76
N ASP A 103 -3.01 -12.74 -11.76
CA ASP A 103 -2.96 -13.18 -13.17
C ASP A 103 -1.51 -13.39 -13.66
N LEU A 104 -0.57 -12.55 -13.23
CA LEU A 104 0.85 -12.66 -13.57
C LEU A 104 1.46 -13.94 -12.96
N LEU A 105 1.31 -14.11 -11.64
CA LEU A 105 1.79 -15.31 -10.94
C LEU A 105 1.13 -16.57 -11.50
N ASP A 106 -0.13 -16.49 -11.89
CA ASP A 106 -0.85 -17.61 -12.47
C ASP A 106 -0.20 -18.10 -13.77
N ARG A 107 0.20 -17.17 -14.64
CA ARG A 107 0.90 -17.45 -15.92
C ARG A 107 2.31 -17.99 -15.71
N GLU A 108 2.99 -17.57 -14.65
CA GLU A 108 4.32 -18.06 -14.29
C GLU A 108 4.28 -19.41 -13.54
N GLY A 109 3.10 -19.96 -13.29
CA GLY A 109 2.94 -21.22 -12.56
C GLY A 109 3.19 -21.10 -11.05
N ILE A 110 3.25 -19.87 -10.52
CA ILE A 110 3.48 -19.58 -9.10
C ILE A 110 2.12 -19.53 -8.40
N ARG A 111 1.96 -20.25 -7.27
CA ARG A 111 0.72 -20.33 -6.50
C ARG A 111 1.00 -20.10 -5.01
N PRO A 112 1.17 -18.84 -4.57
CA PRO A 112 1.45 -18.55 -3.17
C PRO A 112 0.22 -18.83 -2.31
N ARG A 113 0.44 -19.31 -1.09
CA ARG A 113 -0.60 -19.44 -0.07
C ARG A 113 -0.59 -18.24 0.88
N SER A 114 0.54 -17.57 1.01
CA SER A 114 0.69 -16.41 1.87
C SER A 114 1.49 -15.27 1.23
N ALA A 115 1.17 -14.03 1.60
CA ALA A 115 1.88 -12.85 1.13
C ALA A 115 2.06 -11.77 2.20
N THR A 116 3.21 -11.09 2.14
CA THR A 116 3.41 -9.81 2.82
C THR A 116 3.04 -8.68 1.88
N VAL A 117 1.92 -8.00 2.14
CA VAL A 117 1.48 -6.83 1.36
C VAL A 117 2.15 -5.58 1.91
N ILE A 118 2.99 -4.95 1.09
CA ILE A 118 3.77 -3.78 1.48
C ILE A 118 3.20 -2.55 0.77
N SER A 119 2.86 -1.52 1.55
CA SER A 119 2.19 -0.32 1.04
C SER A 119 2.62 0.92 1.80
N ARG A 120 2.09 2.09 1.41
CA ARG A 120 2.21 3.31 2.21
C ARG A 120 1.62 3.10 3.61
N PRO A 121 2.14 3.75 4.65
CA PRO A 121 1.67 3.50 6.01
C PRO A 121 0.17 3.69 6.23
N TYR A 122 -0.43 4.71 5.63
CA TYR A 122 -1.87 4.99 5.74
C TYR A 122 -2.74 4.20 4.76
N GLN A 123 -2.18 3.23 4.02
CA GLN A 123 -2.92 2.42 3.04
C GLN A 123 -3.14 0.98 3.50
N GLN A 124 -2.44 0.51 4.54
CA GLN A 124 -2.43 -0.91 4.93
C GLN A 124 -3.83 -1.49 5.12
N ARG A 125 -4.70 -0.80 5.88
CA ARG A 125 -6.07 -1.28 6.16
C ARG A 125 -6.92 -1.41 4.89
N ARG A 126 -6.81 -0.46 3.97
CA ARG A 126 -7.53 -0.51 2.69
C ARG A 126 -6.96 -1.59 1.78
N ALA A 127 -5.64 -1.72 1.71
CA ALA A 127 -4.97 -2.77 0.94
C ALA A 127 -5.38 -4.16 1.42
N TYR A 128 -5.42 -4.38 2.75
CA TYR A 128 -5.93 -5.61 3.34
C TYR A 128 -7.36 -5.90 2.91
N ALA A 129 -8.26 -4.94 3.08
CA ALA A 129 -9.68 -5.11 2.79
C ALA A 129 -9.93 -5.39 1.30
N THR A 130 -9.21 -4.73 0.41
CA THR A 130 -9.26 -4.99 -1.04
C THR A 130 -8.68 -6.37 -1.38
N CYS A 131 -7.55 -6.76 -0.79
CA CYS A 131 -6.96 -8.09 -1.01
C CYS A 131 -7.92 -9.21 -0.59
N LYS A 132 -8.49 -9.13 0.62
CA LYS A 132 -9.44 -10.16 1.10
C LYS A 132 -10.71 -10.24 0.26
N LYS A 133 -11.08 -9.16 -0.45
CA LYS A 133 -12.21 -9.17 -1.39
C LYS A 133 -11.88 -9.88 -2.71
N LEU A 134 -10.69 -9.62 -3.26
CA LEU A 134 -10.31 -10.04 -4.61
C LEU A 134 -9.55 -11.36 -4.65
N TRP A 135 -8.84 -11.68 -3.57
CA TRP A 135 -8.05 -12.89 -3.37
C TRP A 135 -8.25 -13.45 -1.95
N PRO A 136 -9.47 -13.93 -1.63
CA PRO A 136 -9.83 -14.35 -0.28
C PRO A 136 -9.02 -15.54 0.25
N GLU A 137 -8.51 -16.40 -0.63
CA GLU A 137 -7.70 -17.57 -0.28
C GLU A 137 -6.27 -17.23 0.14
N LEU A 138 -5.76 -16.05 -0.24
CA LEU A 138 -4.43 -15.62 0.15
C LEU A 138 -4.42 -15.21 1.62
N ASP A 139 -3.53 -15.84 2.38
CA ASP A 139 -3.25 -15.47 3.75
C ASP A 139 -2.27 -14.29 3.78
N VAL A 140 -2.72 -13.13 4.27
CA VAL A 140 -1.99 -11.87 4.10
C VAL A 140 -1.67 -11.19 5.42
N ILE A 141 -0.43 -10.74 5.54
CA ILE A 141 -0.03 -9.74 6.52
C ILE A 141 0.26 -8.41 5.80
N CYS A 142 0.09 -7.30 6.51
CA CYS A 142 0.33 -5.98 5.96
C CYS A 142 1.53 -5.38 6.65
N SER A 143 2.37 -4.69 5.88
CA SER A 143 3.54 -4.01 6.40
C SER A 143 3.76 -2.70 5.66
N SER A 144 4.44 -1.78 6.32
CA SER A 144 4.97 -0.56 5.72
C SER A 144 6.21 -0.15 6.51
N ARG A 145 7.00 0.75 5.93
CA ARG A 145 8.09 1.40 6.66
C ARG A 145 7.57 2.00 7.96
N LEU A 146 8.24 1.68 9.08
CA LEU A 146 7.93 2.26 10.37
C LEU A 146 8.43 3.71 10.38
N GLN A 147 7.51 4.66 10.46
CA GLN A 147 7.80 6.09 10.51
C GLN A 147 6.65 6.83 11.17
N SER A 148 6.96 7.96 11.82
CA SER A 148 5.93 8.83 12.38
C SER A 148 5.19 9.59 11.27
N LEU A 149 3.97 10.07 11.56
CA LEU A 149 3.25 10.95 10.63
C LEU A 149 4.06 12.23 10.33
N THR A 150 4.75 12.79 11.33
CA THR A 150 5.57 13.99 11.17
C THR A 150 6.73 13.75 10.21
N ASP A 151 7.46 12.63 10.37
CA ASP A 151 8.57 12.28 9.49
C ASP A 151 8.08 11.99 8.07
N TYR A 152 6.91 11.36 7.95
CA TYR A 152 6.30 11.12 6.65
C TYR A 152 5.88 12.42 5.94
N ILE A 153 5.32 13.38 6.67
CA ILE A 153 5.02 14.71 6.12
C ILE A 153 6.32 15.40 5.68
N ALA A 154 7.36 15.33 6.49
CA ALA A 154 8.65 15.93 6.18
C ALA A 154 9.30 15.31 4.94
N SER A 155 9.21 13.99 4.75
CA SER A 155 9.77 13.30 3.57
C SER A 155 9.02 13.63 2.28
N ILE A 156 7.71 13.88 2.35
CA ILE A 156 6.90 14.30 1.20
C ILE A 156 7.04 15.80 0.93
N GLY A 157 7.34 16.61 1.95
CA GLY A 157 7.52 18.06 1.85
C GLY A 157 6.22 18.85 1.67
N ASP A 158 5.06 18.20 1.75
CA ASP A 158 3.75 18.82 1.55
C ASP A 158 2.72 18.27 2.55
N HIS A 159 2.49 19.05 3.60
CA HIS A 159 1.54 18.75 4.67
C HIS A 159 0.12 18.55 4.13
N ASP A 160 -0.38 19.51 3.34
CA ASP A 160 -1.75 19.51 2.85
C ASP A 160 -2.01 18.32 1.95
N LYS A 161 -1.05 17.97 1.09
CA LYS A 161 -1.11 16.78 0.24
C LYS A 161 -1.23 15.50 1.07
N VAL A 162 -0.41 15.34 2.10
CA VAL A 162 -0.46 14.15 2.98
C VAL A 162 -1.81 14.06 3.69
N LEU A 163 -2.31 15.14 4.28
CA LEU A 163 -3.59 15.12 4.99
C LEU A 163 -4.77 14.86 4.05
N ASN A 164 -4.78 15.47 2.86
CA ASN A 164 -5.81 15.15 1.85
C ASN A 164 -5.76 13.67 1.44
N MET A 165 -4.57 13.10 1.24
CA MET A 165 -4.43 11.67 0.92
C MET A 165 -4.92 10.78 2.05
N LEU A 166 -4.56 11.08 3.30
CA LEU A 166 -4.98 10.33 4.48
C LEU A 166 -6.50 10.35 4.66
N VAL A 167 -7.12 11.53 4.55
CA VAL A 167 -8.58 11.69 4.66
C VAL A 167 -9.29 10.93 3.53
N GLY A 168 -8.80 11.03 2.31
CA GLY A 168 -9.33 10.27 1.18
C GLY A 168 -9.19 8.76 1.37
N ASP A 169 -8.05 8.26 1.87
CA ASP A 169 -7.85 6.83 2.12
C ASP A 169 -8.81 6.33 3.20
N THR A 170 -9.02 7.13 4.26
CA THR A 170 -10.02 6.86 5.30
C THR A 170 -11.43 6.75 4.72
N GLN A 171 -11.86 7.67 3.86
CA GLN A 171 -13.20 7.61 3.27
C GLN A 171 -13.45 6.32 2.48
N ARG A 172 -12.43 5.87 1.76
CA ARG A 172 -12.51 4.67 0.94
C ARG A 172 -12.72 3.40 1.76
N ILE A 173 -12.43 3.41 3.06
CA ILE A 173 -12.65 2.25 3.94
C ILE A 173 -14.12 1.79 3.91
N TRP A 174 -15.09 2.71 3.94
CA TRP A 174 -16.52 2.35 3.84
C TRP A 174 -17.05 2.51 2.41
N VAL A 175 -16.71 3.59 1.70
CA VAL A 175 -17.24 3.84 0.36
C VAL A 175 -16.90 2.71 -0.62
N TYR A 176 -15.68 2.14 -0.53
CA TYR A 176 -15.31 1.04 -1.41
C TYR A 176 -15.92 -0.29 -0.97
N ALA A 177 -16.19 -0.49 0.32
CA ALA A 177 -16.95 -1.64 0.78
C ALA A 177 -18.39 -1.59 0.26
N ASP A 178 -19.06 -0.43 0.35
CA ASP A 178 -20.42 -0.22 -0.16
C ASP A 178 -20.52 -0.42 -1.67
N LYS A 179 -19.47 -0.03 -2.42
CA LYS A 179 -19.34 -0.25 -3.87
C LYS A 179 -18.90 -1.68 -4.25
N GLY A 180 -18.61 -2.55 -3.28
CA GLY A 180 -18.21 -3.93 -3.52
C GLY A 180 -16.75 -4.14 -3.93
N PHE A 181 -15.89 -3.13 -3.79
CA PHE A 181 -14.45 -3.19 -4.13
C PHE A 181 -13.56 -3.69 -2.98
N ALA A 182 -14.06 -3.70 -1.75
CA ALA A 182 -13.35 -4.17 -0.57
C ALA A 182 -14.31 -4.91 0.38
N ILE A 183 -13.79 -5.69 1.32
CA ILE A 183 -14.62 -6.17 2.44
C ILE A 183 -14.92 -5.00 3.40
N PRO A 184 -16.07 -5.02 4.11
CA PRO A 184 -16.35 -4.03 5.16
C PRO A 184 -15.28 -4.07 6.26
N MET A 185 -14.89 -2.90 6.73
CA MET A 185 -13.97 -2.73 7.87
C MET A 185 -14.58 -1.77 8.87
N SER A 186 -14.51 -2.10 10.16
CA SER A 186 -15.04 -1.25 11.22
C SER A 186 -14.23 0.04 11.34
N LEU A 187 -14.92 1.18 11.30
CA LEU A 187 -14.35 2.49 11.61
C LEU A 187 -14.59 2.78 13.08
N THR A 188 -13.54 3.14 13.82
CA THR A 188 -13.70 3.49 15.24
C THR A 188 -14.44 4.83 15.36
N PRO A 189 -15.22 5.06 16.44
CA PRO A 189 -15.87 6.36 16.65
C PRO A 189 -14.88 7.53 16.65
N GLY A 190 -13.69 7.31 17.23
CA GLY A 190 -12.60 8.29 17.22
C GLY A 190 -12.10 8.61 15.82
N ALA A 191 -11.87 7.60 14.98
CA ALA A 191 -11.45 7.78 13.59
C ALA A 191 -12.52 8.48 12.75
N LYS A 192 -13.80 8.13 12.92
CA LYS A 192 -14.90 8.81 12.22
C LYS A 192 -14.99 10.30 12.61
N ALA A 193 -14.91 10.60 13.91
CA ALA A 193 -14.97 11.99 14.38
C ALA A 193 -13.75 12.81 13.91
N ALA A 194 -12.55 12.22 13.92
CA ALA A 194 -11.35 12.85 13.40
C ALA A 194 -11.44 13.12 11.88
N TYR A 195 -11.95 12.14 11.12
CA TYR A 195 -12.26 12.31 9.70
C TYR A 195 -13.23 13.49 9.47
N ASP A 196 -14.33 13.56 10.21
CA ASP A 196 -15.33 14.62 10.03
C ASP A 196 -14.76 16.02 10.32
N ARG A 197 -13.92 16.15 11.36
CA ARG A 197 -13.23 17.41 11.67
C ARG A 197 -12.24 17.82 10.58
N LEU A 198 -11.48 16.87 10.02
CA LEU A 198 -10.55 17.16 8.92
C LEU A 198 -11.28 17.54 7.63
N VAL A 199 -12.41 16.90 7.33
CA VAL A 199 -13.27 17.30 6.21
C VAL A 199 -13.81 18.71 6.41
N ALA A 200 -14.32 19.04 7.61
CA ALA A 200 -14.78 20.38 7.95
C ALA A 200 -13.66 21.44 7.89
N ALA A 201 -12.41 21.04 8.15
CA ALA A 201 -11.22 21.88 8.01
C ALA A 201 -10.75 22.05 6.55
N GLY A 202 -11.42 21.44 5.57
CA GLY A 202 -11.16 21.66 4.14
C GLY A 202 -10.29 20.60 3.44
N TYR A 203 -9.91 19.51 4.11
CA TYR A 203 -9.12 18.42 3.51
C TYR A 203 -9.97 17.48 2.65
N THR A 204 -10.51 17.99 1.54
CA THR A 204 -11.52 17.30 0.71
C THR A 204 -11.05 16.88 -0.69
N ARG A 205 -9.82 17.23 -1.09
CA ARG A 205 -9.32 17.10 -2.49
C ARG A 205 -9.20 15.65 -2.99
N ARG A 206 -9.34 14.65 -2.11
CA ARG A 206 -9.18 13.22 -2.44
C ARG A 206 -10.40 12.37 -2.06
N LEU A 207 -11.51 13.00 -1.70
CA LEU A 207 -12.78 12.32 -1.43
C LEU A 207 -13.42 11.80 -2.74
N VAL A 208 -14.32 10.81 -2.63
CA VAL A 208 -15.01 10.05 -3.70
C VAL A 208 -16.42 9.62 -3.32
#